data_AF-A0A8X7MZ91-F1
#
_entry.id   AF-A0A8X7MZ91-F1
#
_cell.length_a   1.000
_cell.length_b   1.000
_cell.length_c   1.000
_cell.angle_alpha   90.00
_cell.angle_beta   90.00
_cell.angle_gamma   90.00
#
_symmetry.space_group_name_H-M   'P 1'
#
loop_
_entity.id
_entity.type
_entity.pdbx_description
1 polymer ?
#
loop_
_entity_poly.entity_id
_entity_poly.type
_entity_poly.pdbx_seq_one_letter_code
_entity_poly.pdbx_strand_id
1 'polypeptide(L)'
;MHRCFWPTSKTFEGAATLATMGINWILLISRQGKVRLAKWFSTMSPKHKSKITKDVTQLVLARRTRMCNFLEYKDSKVVYRRYASLFFVCGIGGGDNELVTLEIIHRYVEILDRYFGNVCELDLIFNFQKAYAILDELIIGGELQESSKKSVLRVVSQSDTIEEAEQSEDSLARIGSRSG
;
A
#
# COMPACT_ATOMS: atom_id res chain seq x y z
N MET A 1 -22.37 28.15 -27.39
CA MET A 1 -20.96 28.32 -26.96
C MET A 1 -20.96 28.75 -25.49
N HIS A 2 -21.25 27.82 -24.58
CA HIS A 2 -21.34 28.09 -23.13
C HIS A 2 -19.96 27.89 -22.50
N ARG A 3 -19.31 29.00 -22.14
CA ARG A 3 -18.06 28.99 -21.35
C ARG A 3 -18.41 28.59 -19.92
N CYS A 4 -17.98 27.40 -19.51
CA CYS A 4 -17.94 27.03 -18.10
C CYS A 4 -16.86 27.89 -17.42
N PHE A 5 -17.30 28.95 -16.75
CA PHE A 5 -16.48 29.82 -15.92
C PHE A 5 -16.30 29.12 -14.57
N TRP A 6 -15.20 28.38 -14.39
CA TRP A 6 -14.81 27.92 -13.06
C TRP A 6 -14.43 29.14 -12.22
N PRO A 7 -15.03 29.37 -11.04
CA PRO A 7 -14.59 30.43 -10.16
C PRO A 7 -13.26 30.03 -9.51
N THR A 8 -12.18 30.64 -10.00
CA THR A 8 -10.88 30.68 -9.35
C THR A 8 -10.96 31.62 -8.15
N SER A 9 -11.05 31.06 -6.93
CA SER A 9 -10.46 31.58 -5.68
C SER A 9 -11.28 31.14 -4.46
N LYS A 10 -10.69 30.25 -3.66
CA LYS A 10 -10.62 30.36 -2.20
C LYS A 10 -9.58 29.36 -1.73
N THR A 11 -8.41 29.90 -1.42
CA THR A 11 -7.43 29.30 -0.53
C THR A 11 -8.14 28.88 0.75
N PHE A 12 -8.44 27.58 0.88
CA PHE A 12 -8.85 26.97 2.13
C PHE A 12 -7.59 26.79 3.00
N GLU A 13 -7.09 27.90 3.54
CA GLU A 13 -6.22 27.90 4.71
C GLU A 13 -7.14 27.88 5.94
N GLY A 14 -7.21 26.74 6.62
CA GLY A 14 -7.85 26.60 7.93
C GLY A 14 -8.94 25.52 7.97
N ALA A 15 -8.71 24.53 8.83
CA ALA A 15 -9.65 23.49 9.27
C ALA A 15 -10.04 22.40 8.24
N ALA A 16 -9.07 21.52 7.94
CA ALA A 16 -9.39 20.14 7.60
C ALA A 16 -8.48 19.20 8.41
N THR A 17 -8.63 19.23 9.73
CA THR A 17 -8.52 17.99 10.52
C THR A 17 -9.75 17.16 10.19
N LEU A 18 -9.93 16.80 8.92
CA LEU A 18 -10.74 15.65 8.59
C LEU A 18 -9.99 14.53 9.27
N ALA A 19 -10.50 14.05 10.40
CA ALA A 19 -10.10 12.76 10.93
C ALA A 19 -10.29 11.80 9.75
N THR A 20 -9.21 11.49 9.04
CA THR A 20 -9.25 10.53 7.96
C THR A 20 -9.59 9.22 8.65
N MET A 21 -10.84 8.82 8.47
CA MET A 21 -11.32 7.50 8.86
C MET A 21 -10.59 6.50 7.97
N GLY A 22 -10.04 5.46 8.58
CA GLY A 22 -9.36 4.38 7.89
C GLY A 22 -7.83 4.50 7.84
N ILE A 23 -7.25 3.72 6.93
CA ILE A 23 -5.80 3.56 6.79
C ILE A 23 -5.24 4.72 5.99
N ASN A 24 -4.38 5.52 6.61
CA ASN A 24 -3.73 6.68 5.98
C ASN A 24 -2.59 6.28 5.04
N TRP A 25 -1.81 5.27 5.45
CA TRP A 25 -0.65 4.79 4.71
C TRP A 25 -0.25 3.38 5.16
N ILE A 26 0.43 2.66 4.26
CA ILE A 26 0.98 1.32 4.48
C ILE A 26 2.43 1.32 4.02
N LEU A 27 3.32 0.84 4.89
CA LEU A 27 4.75 0.72 4.65
C LEU A 27 5.21 -0.71 4.90
N LEU A 28 6.02 -1.23 3.98
CA LEU A 28 6.79 -2.46 4.20
C LEU A 28 8.24 -2.07 4.38
N ILE A 29 8.81 -2.45 5.54
CA ILE A 29 10.15 -2.05 5.95
C ILE A 29 10.97 -3.30 6.24
N SER A 30 12.15 -3.38 5.65
CA SER A 30 13.13 -4.42 5.96
C SER A 30 13.72 -4.21 7.36
N ARG A 31 14.25 -5.27 7.96
CA ARG A 31 15.04 -5.18 9.20
C ARG A 31 16.21 -4.18 9.11
N GLN A 32 16.71 -3.92 7.90
CA GLN A 32 17.77 -2.92 7.65
C GLN A 32 17.23 -1.47 7.60
N GLY A 33 15.92 -1.25 7.77
CA GLY A 33 15.29 0.07 7.62
C GLY A 33 15.05 0.51 6.17
N LYS A 34 15.26 -0.39 5.20
CA LYS A 34 14.95 -0.12 3.79
C LYS A 34 13.45 -0.31 3.54
N VAL A 35 12.83 0.68 2.91
CA VAL A 35 11.43 0.61 2.50
C VAL A 35 11.32 -0.21 1.22
N ARG A 36 10.42 -1.19 1.21
CA ARG A 36 10.14 -2.08 0.06
C ARG A 36 8.87 -1.67 -0.67
N LEU A 37 7.87 -1.20 0.09
CA LEU A 37 6.60 -0.73 -0.44
C LEU A 37 6.13 0.45 0.42
N ALA A 38 5.59 1.48 -0.22
CA ALA A 38 4.99 2.62 0.45
C ALA A 38 3.75 3.10 -0.29
N LYS A 39 2.57 2.75 0.23
CA LYS A 39 1.28 3.23 -0.27
C LYS A 39 0.76 4.34 0.63
N TRP A 40 0.35 5.45 0.04
CA TRP A 40 -0.23 6.60 0.74
C TRP A 40 -1.64 6.82 0.21
N PHE A 41 -2.64 6.76 1.08
CA PHE A 41 -4.04 7.00 0.73
C PHE A 41 -4.43 8.47 0.95
N SER A 42 -3.75 9.16 1.86
CA SER A 42 -3.92 10.59 2.08
C SER A 42 -2.94 11.45 1.27
N THR A 43 -3.42 12.61 0.80
CA THR A 43 -2.62 13.59 0.07
C THR A 43 -1.74 14.37 1.05
N MET A 44 -0.41 14.25 0.89
CA MET A 44 0.56 14.91 1.74
C MET A 44 1.78 15.35 0.93
N SER A 45 2.50 16.35 1.43
CA SER A 45 3.75 16.80 0.82
C SER A 45 4.82 15.69 0.85
N PRO A 46 5.67 15.56 -0.19
CA PRO A 46 6.75 14.56 -0.21
C PRO A 46 7.72 14.68 0.97
N LYS A 47 7.94 15.92 1.46
CA LYS A 47 8.75 16.19 2.66
C LYS A 47 8.13 15.58 3.91
N HIS A 48 6.82 15.72 4.09
CA HIS A 48 6.11 15.10 5.22
C HIS A 48 6.08 13.58 5.12
N LYS A 49 5.82 13.01 3.94
CA LYS A 49 5.87 11.56 3.71
C LYS A 49 7.24 10.99 4.12
N SER A 50 8.31 11.63 3.65
CA SER A 50 9.69 11.21 3.96
C SER A 50 10.02 11.31 5.46
N LYS A 51 9.51 12.33 6.15
CA LYS A 51 9.67 12.49 7.60
C LYS A 51 8.94 11.38 8.36
N ILE A 52 7.66 11.12 8.03
CA ILE A 52 6.86 10.07 8.65
C ILE A 52 7.53 8.70 8.45
N THR A 53 7.95 8.38 7.21
CA THR A 53 8.64 7.11 6.93
C THR A 53 9.89 6.93 7.78
N LYS A 54 10.71 7.97 7.95
CA LYS A 54 11.92 7.90 8.78
C LYS A 54 11.59 7.72 10.26
N ASP A 55 10.71 8.56 10.79
CA ASP A 55 10.32 8.53 12.21
C ASP A 55 9.72 7.16 12.58
N VAL A 56 8.74 6.69 11.79
CA VAL A 56 8.06 5.41 12.01
C VAL A 56 9.02 4.23 11.87
N THR A 57 9.92 4.25 10.89
CA THR A 57 10.93 3.19 10.72
C THR A 57 11.80 3.07 11.96
N GLN A 58 12.28 4.19 12.52
CA GLN A 58 13.10 4.17 13.73
C GLN A 58 12.31 3.66 14.94
N LEU A 59 11.06 4.10 15.10
CA LEU A 59 10.20 3.67 16.21
C LEU A 59 9.90 2.17 16.17
N VAL A 60 9.60 1.62 14.98
CA VAL A 60 9.27 0.18 14.83
C VAL A 60 10.52 -0.69 15.00
N LEU A 61 11.67 -0.29 14.45
CA LEU A 61 12.90 -1.08 14.54
C LEU A 61 13.52 -1.09 15.94
N ALA A 62 13.31 -0.04 16.73
CA ALA A 62 13.80 0.02 18.11
C ALA A 62 13.05 -0.93 19.08
N ARG A 63 11.94 -1.53 18.64
CA ARG A 63 11.07 -2.32 19.53
C ARG A 63 11.45 -3.79 19.62
N ARG A 64 11.42 -4.30 20.86
CA ARG A 64 11.56 -5.72 21.22
C ARG A 64 10.31 -6.53 20.86
N THR A 65 10.47 -7.82 20.64
CA THR A 65 9.44 -8.74 20.13
C THR A 65 8.25 -8.99 21.06
N ARG A 66 8.36 -8.68 22.36
CA ARG A 66 7.28 -8.89 23.35
C ARG A 66 6.44 -7.63 23.62
N MET A 67 6.70 -6.53 22.92
CA MET A 67 5.91 -5.30 23.06
C MET A 67 4.64 -5.35 22.22
N CYS A 68 3.67 -4.48 22.52
CA CYS A 68 2.38 -4.42 21.83
C CYS A 68 2.52 -4.10 20.34
N ASN A 69 1.58 -4.51 19.49
CA ASN A 69 1.65 -4.24 18.04
C ASN A 69 1.17 -2.82 17.66
N PHE A 70 0.91 -1.97 18.65
CA PHE A 70 0.31 -0.65 18.49
C PHE A 70 1.24 0.41 19.07
N LEU A 71 1.37 1.54 18.39
CA LEU A 71 2.06 2.72 18.87
C LEU A 71 1.21 3.96 18.66
N GLU A 72 1.35 4.92 19.56
CA GLU A 72 0.85 6.27 19.34
C GLU A 72 1.91 7.08 18.59
N TYR A 73 1.49 7.78 17.54
CA TYR A 73 2.35 8.66 16.76
C TYR A 73 1.60 9.97 16.49
N LYS A 74 1.87 10.98 17.33
CA LYS A 74 1.15 12.27 17.28
C LYS A 74 -0.36 12.04 17.41
N ASP A 75 -1.15 12.60 16.51
CA ASP A 75 -2.62 12.48 16.48
C ASP A 75 -3.09 11.23 15.72
N SER A 76 -2.19 10.30 15.39
CA SER A 76 -2.51 9.04 14.72
C SER A 76 -1.95 7.84 15.47
N LYS A 77 -2.45 6.66 15.12
CA LYS A 77 -1.95 5.39 15.65
C LYS A 77 -1.20 4.64 14.57
N VAL A 78 -0.21 3.86 14.98
CA VAL A 78 0.60 3.02 14.12
C VAL A 78 0.41 1.58 14.54
N VAL A 79 -0.04 0.74 13.61
CA VAL A 79 -0.18 -0.70 13.79
C VAL A 79 0.92 -1.39 13.01
N TYR A 80 1.65 -2.31 13.62
CA TYR A 80 2.69 -3.06 12.92
C TYR A 80 2.69 -4.54 13.26
N ARG A 81 3.18 -5.35 12.32
CA ARG A 81 3.45 -6.77 12.54
C ARG A 81 4.70 -7.20 11.78
N ARG A 82 5.52 -8.02 12.44
CA ARG A 82 6.75 -8.57 11.86
C ARG A 82 6.48 -9.95 11.25
N TYR A 83 6.84 -10.11 9.99
CA TYR A 83 6.85 -11.38 9.27
C TYR A 83 8.26 -11.63 8.73
N ALA A 84 8.95 -12.65 9.27
CA ALA A 84 10.35 -12.96 8.95
C ALA A 84 11.32 -11.75 9.07
N SER A 85 11.84 -11.23 7.95
CA SER A 85 12.73 -10.06 7.88
C SER A 85 11.99 -8.73 7.65
N LEU A 86 10.69 -8.78 7.36
CA LEU A 86 9.87 -7.63 7.00
C LEU A 86 8.96 -7.19 8.14
N PHE A 87 8.77 -5.87 8.22
CA PHE A 87 7.83 -5.19 9.09
C PHE A 87 6.76 -4.57 8.23
N PHE A 88 5.52 -4.98 8.45
CA PHE A 88 4.33 -4.41 7.83
C PHE A 88 3.78 -3.39 8.81
N VAL A 89 3.66 -2.14 8.37
CA VAL A 89 3.31 -1.01 9.22
C VAL A 89 2.20 -0.21 8.56
N CYS A 90 1.13 0.06 9.29
CA CYS A 90 -0.01 0.86 8.84
C CYS A 90 -0.20 2.05 9.78
N GLY A 91 -0.43 3.23 9.23
CA GLY A 91 -0.89 4.38 9.99
C GLY A 91 -2.41 4.52 9.88
N ILE A 92 -3.09 4.65 11.00
CA ILE A 92 -4.56 4.72 11.08
C ILE A 92 -5.01 5.96 11.85
N GLY A 93 -6.26 6.36 11.66
CA GLY A 93 -6.89 7.41 12.45
C GLY A 93 -7.02 7.03 13.93
N GLY A 94 -7.15 8.03 14.81
CA GLY A 94 -7.30 7.79 16.26
C GLY A 94 -8.58 7.03 16.64
N GLY A 95 -9.62 7.12 15.80
CA GLY A 95 -10.93 6.48 16.02
C GLY A 95 -11.07 5.05 15.46
N ASP A 96 -10.07 4.55 14.71
CA ASP A 96 -10.15 3.24 14.07
C ASP A 96 -9.71 2.11 15.00
N ASN A 97 -10.24 0.92 14.74
CA ASN A 97 -9.91 -0.28 15.52
C ASN A 97 -8.58 -0.89 15.06
N GLU A 98 -7.61 -0.90 15.97
CA GLU A 98 -6.26 -1.36 15.70
C GLU A 98 -6.19 -2.86 15.38
N LEU A 99 -7.09 -3.67 15.97
CA LEU A 99 -7.15 -5.11 15.74
C LEU A 99 -7.64 -5.43 14.33
N VAL A 100 -8.60 -4.65 13.82
CA VAL A 100 -9.09 -4.81 12.44
C VAL A 100 -7.96 -4.53 11.45
N THR A 101 -7.20 -3.46 11.65
CA THR A 101 -6.02 -3.17 10.81
C THR A 101 -4.96 -4.27 10.90
N LEU A 102 -4.74 -4.84 12.09
CA LEU A 102 -3.79 -5.94 12.27
C LEU A 102 -4.22 -7.20 11.49
N GLU A 103 -5.51 -7.48 11.43
CA GLU A 103 -6.09 -8.56 10.60
C GLU A 103 -5.99 -8.25 9.10
N ILE A 104 -6.18 -6.99 8.68
CA ILE A 104 -5.96 -6.58 7.28
C ILE A 104 -4.49 -6.81 6.86
N ILE A 105 -3.52 -6.46 7.73
CA ILE A 105 -2.10 -6.76 7.48
C ILE A 105 -1.90 -8.28 7.32
N HIS A 106 -2.50 -9.09 8.19
CA HIS A 106 -2.37 -10.55 8.10
C HIS A 106 -2.97 -11.10 6.82
N ARG A 107 -4.16 -10.63 6.45
CA ARG A 107 -4.85 -10.98 5.21
C ARG A 107 -3.99 -10.67 3.98
N TYR A 108 -3.36 -9.50 3.94
CA TYR A 108 -2.47 -9.13 2.84
C TYR A 108 -1.28 -10.10 2.71
N VAL A 109 -0.63 -10.44 3.84
CA VAL A 109 0.49 -11.39 3.83
C VAL A 109 0.06 -12.79 3.38
N GLU A 110 -1.11 -13.27 3.80
CA GLU A 110 -1.63 -14.56 3.34
C GLU A 110 -1.92 -14.59 1.84
N ILE A 111 -2.38 -13.48 1.26
CA ILE A 111 -2.64 -13.38 -0.18
C ILE A 111 -1.31 -13.38 -0.94
N LEU A 112 -0.33 -12.60 -0.48
CA LEU A 112 1.02 -12.59 -1.04
C LEU A 112 1.65 -13.99 -1.01
N ASP A 113 1.53 -14.70 0.12
CA ASP A 113 2.09 -16.05 0.27
C ASP A 113 1.46 -17.07 -0.68
N ARG A 114 0.14 -16.97 -0.91
CA ARG A 114 -0.57 -17.82 -1.88
C ARG A 114 -0.25 -17.47 -3.32
N TYR A 115 -0.02 -16.19 -3.63
CA TYR A 115 0.29 -15.72 -4.97
C TYR A 115 1.71 -16.12 -5.39
N PHE A 116 2.72 -15.88 -4.53
CA PHE A 116 4.12 -16.17 -4.84
C PHE A 116 4.53 -17.62 -4.54
N GLY A 117 3.80 -18.34 -3.68
CA GLY A 117 4.12 -19.71 -3.29
C GLY A 117 5.34 -19.78 -2.36
N ASN A 118 5.15 -19.41 -1.10
CA ASN A 118 6.20 -19.16 -0.09
C ASN A 118 6.92 -17.83 -0.31
N VAL A 119 6.21 -16.73 -0.05
CA VAL A 119 6.72 -15.38 -0.32
C VAL A 119 7.97 -15.06 0.50
N CYS A 120 9.00 -14.53 -0.16
CA CYS A 120 10.19 -13.99 0.50
C CYS A 120 10.37 -12.48 0.24
N GLU A 121 11.26 -11.84 1.00
CA GLU A 121 11.55 -10.41 0.83
C GLU A 121 12.07 -10.08 -0.58
N LEU A 122 12.83 -10.99 -1.20
CA LEU A 122 13.34 -10.79 -2.56
C LEU A 122 12.21 -10.77 -3.59
N ASP A 123 11.19 -11.62 -3.46
CA ASP A 123 10.06 -11.65 -4.39
C ASP A 123 9.32 -10.30 -4.42
N LEU A 124 9.15 -9.68 -3.24
CA LEU A 124 8.53 -8.36 -3.12
C LEU A 124 9.42 -7.23 -3.68
N ILE A 125 10.74 -7.41 -3.71
CA ILE A 125 11.68 -6.43 -4.30
C ILE A 125 11.65 -6.54 -5.82
N PHE A 126 11.72 -7.75 -6.36
CA PHE A 126 11.75 -7.98 -7.80
C PHE A 126 10.37 -7.73 -8.45
N ASN A 127 9.29 -8.14 -7.78
CA ASN A 127 7.92 -8.05 -8.28
C ASN A 127 7.08 -7.04 -7.49
N PHE A 128 7.65 -5.86 -7.20
CA PHE A 128 6.97 -4.83 -6.40
C PHE A 128 5.66 -4.37 -7.06
N GLN A 129 5.58 -4.35 -8.39
CA GLN A 129 4.37 -3.97 -9.14
C GLN A 129 3.20 -4.90 -8.81
N LYS A 130 3.44 -6.22 -8.82
CA LYS A 130 2.42 -7.22 -8.46
C LYS A 130 2.00 -7.10 -7.00
N ALA A 131 2.93 -6.78 -6.09
CA ALA A 131 2.59 -6.50 -4.70
C ALA A 131 1.67 -5.27 -4.56
N TYR A 132 1.91 -4.18 -5.31
CA TYR A 132 0.98 -3.04 -5.34
C TYR A 132 -0.38 -3.42 -5.95
N ALA A 133 -0.41 -4.21 -7.02
CA ALA A 133 -1.66 -4.66 -7.63
C ALA A 133 -2.52 -5.48 -6.63
N ILE A 134 -1.90 -6.43 -5.92
CA ILE A 134 -2.58 -7.21 -4.88
C ILE A 134 -3.07 -6.30 -3.74
N LEU A 135 -2.27 -5.32 -3.34
CA LEU A 135 -2.65 -4.38 -2.28
C LEU A 135 -3.84 -3.51 -2.70
N ASP A 136 -3.88 -3.08 -3.96
CA ASP A 136 -4.92 -2.22 -4.49
C ASP A 136 -6.25 -2.96 -4.67
N GLU A 137 -6.22 -4.27 -4.99
CA GLU A 137 -7.43 -5.11 -4.95
C GLU A 137 -7.95 -5.36 -3.53
N LEU A 138 -7.05 -5.36 -2.54
CA LEU A 138 -7.43 -5.55 -1.13
C LEU A 138 -7.99 -4.27 -0.50
N ILE A 139 -7.36 -3.13 -0.76
CA ILE A 139 -7.61 -1.87 -0.04
C ILE A 139 -7.74 -0.73 -1.05
N ILE A 140 -8.83 0.01 -0.97
CA ILE A 140 -9.08 1.19 -1.79
C ILE A 140 -9.44 2.38 -0.90
N GLY A 141 -8.79 3.52 -1.17
CA GLY A 141 -9.07 4.77 -0.44
C GLY A 141 -8.79 4.71 1.08
N GLY A 142 -8.04 3.72 1.56
CA GLY A 142 -7.80 3.51 3.00
C GLY A 142 -8.78 2.56 3.68
N GLU A 143 -9.73 1.99 2.95
CA GLU A 143 -10.74 1.05 3.44
C GLU A 143 -10.59 -0.33 2.80
N LEU A 144 -11.04 -1.37 3.51
CA LEU A 144 -11.04 -2.73 2.99
C LEU A 144 -12.08 -2.87 1.86
N GLN A 145 -11.62 -3.18 0.65
CA GLN A 145 -12.48 -3.41 -0.51
C GLN A 145 -12.94 -4.86 -0.56
N GLU A 146 -12.00 -5.78 -0.73
CA GLU A 146 -12.27 -7.21 -0.91
C GLU A 146 -11.86 -8.01 0.33
N SER A 147 -12.83 -8.61 0.99
CA SER A 147 -12.54 -9.49 2.14
C SER A 147 -12.11 -10.89 1.69
N SER A 148 -12.53 -11.37 0.52
CA SER A 148 -12.28 -12.75 0.11
C SER A 148 -10.90 -12.93 -0.55
N LYS A 149 -10.01 -13.69 0.09
CA LYS A 149 -8.69 -14.07 -0.47
C LYS A 149 -8.80 -14.67 -1.86
N LYS A 150 -9.82 -15.52 -2.09
CA LYS A 150 -10.04 -16.19 -3.38
C LYS A 150 -10.49 -15.20 -4.46
N SER A 151 -11.26 -14.18 -4.09
CA SER A 151 -11.73 -13.14 -5.02
C SER A 151 -10.54 -12.32 -5.51
N VAL A 152 -9.72 -11.82 -4.58
CA VAL A 152 -8.51 -11.04 -4.89
C VAL A 152 -7.56 -11.82 -5.81
N LEU A 153 -7.21 -13.06 -5.46
CA LEU A 153 -6.32 -13.87 -6.29
C LEU A 153 -6.87 -14.10 -7.70
N ARG A 154 -8.19 -14.32 -7.84
CA ARG A 154 -8.82 -14.51 -9.15
C ARG A 154 -8.68 -13.27 -10.03
N VAL A 155 -8.95 -12.08 -9.48
CA VAL A 155 -8.88 -10.81 -10.22
C VAL A 155 -7.44 -10.51 -10.62
N VAL A 156 -6.49 -10.68 -9.70
CA VAL A 156 -5.06 -10.46 -9.99
C VAL A 156 -4.58 -11.40 -11.09
N SER A 157 -4.87 -12.71 -11.02
CA SER A 157 -4.46 -13.66 -12.07
C SER A 157 -5.11 -13.39 -13.44
N GLN A 158 -6.35 -12.90 -13.46
CA GLN A 158 -6.99 -12.45 -14.70
C GLN A 158 -6.27 -11.23 -15.27
N SER A 159 -5.93 -10.25 -14.44
CA SER A 159 -5.15 -9.07 -14.85
C SER A 159 -3.78 -9.47 -15.39
N ASP A 160 -3.10 -10.43 -14.78
CA ASP A 160 -1.79 -10.91 -15.24
C ASP A 160 -1.89 -11.54 -16.64
N THR A 161 -2.93 -12.35 -16.87
CA THR A 161 -3.16 -13.00 -18.17
C THR A 161 -3.40 -11.97 -19.29
N ILE A 162 -4.13 -10.90 -18.97
CA ILE A 162 -4.41 -9.83 -19.92
C ILE A 162 -3.12 -9.04 -20.22
N GLU A 163 -2.35 -8.70 -19.19
CA GLU A 163 -1.08 -7.98 -19.34
C GLU A 163 -0.09 -8.78 -20.22
N GLU A 164 0.00 -10.10 -20.02
CA GLU A 164 0.84 -10.98 -20.85
C GLU A 164 0.37 -11.03 -22.30
N ALA A 165 -0.95 -11.07 -22.54
CA ALA A 165 -1.52 -11.07 -23.89
C ALA A 165 -1.19 -9.77 -24.64
N GLU A 166 -1.39 -8.61 -24.00
CA GLU A 166 -1.08 -7.30 -24.59
C GLU A 166 0.41 -7.14 -24.92
N GLN A 167 1.30 -7.57 -24.01
CA GLN A 167 2.75 -7.53 -24.27
C GLN A 167 3.17 -8.41 -25.45
N SER A 168 2.49 -9.54 -25.65
CA SER A 168 2.76 -10.44 -26.77
C SER A 168 2.33 -9.82 -28.10
N GLU A 169 1.15 -9.19 -28.16
CA GLU A 169 0.62 -8.52 -29.35
C GLU A 169 1.48 -7.32 -29.77
N ASP A 170 1.90 -6.50 -28.81
CA ASP A 170 2.79 -5.36 -29.04
C ASP A 170 4.16 -5.79 -29.59
N SER A 171 4.67 -6.91 -29.11
CA SER A 171 5.95 -7.48 -29.57
C SER A 171 5.84 -7.97 -31.02
N LEU A 172 4.73 -8.63 -31.37
CA LEU A 172 4.42 -9.08 -32.74
C LEU A 172 4.25 -7.89 -33.69
N ALA A 173 3.55 -6.83 -33.26
CA ALA A 173 3.36 -5.62 -34.05
C ALA A 173 4.70 -4.91 -34.38
N ARG A 174 5.63 -4.84 -33.42
CA ARG A 174 6.95 -4.23 -33.62
C ARG A 174 7.88 -5.05 -34.51
N ILE A 175 7.73 -6.37 -34.52
CA ILE A 175 8.48 -7.24 -35.46
C ILE A 175 7.93 -7.04 -36.88
N GLY A 176 6.61 -7.00 -37.04
CA GLY A 176 5.97 -6.78 -38.35
C GLY A 176 6.28 -5.43 -38.99
N SER A 177 6.51 -4.38 -38.19
CA SER A 177 6.83 -3.04 -38.72
C SER A 177 8.28 -2.83 -39.15
N ARG A 178 9.21 -3.77 -38.86
CA ARG A 178 10.64 -3.66 -39.25
C ARG A 178 10.96 -4.39 -40.56
N SER A 179 9.97 -5.04 -41.17
CA SER A 179 10.10 -5.85 -42.39
C SER A 179 9.63 -5.12 -43.66
N GLY A 180 9.36 -3.81 -43.59
CA GLY A 180 8.94 -2.96 -44.70
C GLY A 180 9.99 -1.94 -45.10
#